data_AF-A0A7S1RLJ6-F1
#
_entry.id   AF-A0A7S1RLJ6-F1
#
_cell.length_a   1.000
_cell.length_b   1.000
_cell.length_c   1.000
_cell.angle_alpha   90.00
_cell.angle_beta   90.00
_cell.angle_gamma   90.00
#
_symmetry.space_group_name_H-M   'P 1'
#
loop_
_entity.id
_entity.type
_entity.pdbx_description
1 polymer ?
#
loop_
_entity_poly.entity_id
_entity_poly.type
_entity_poly.pdbx_seq_one_letter_code
_entity_poly.pdbx_strand_id
1 'polypeptide(L)'
;PAAVLDGEFLVEQPLDALAHGAAGHLRIIIGGNRDECSFSELPGSYGAKLQGGGINEVVARLAWELAGMPLLRSAPPGLLKGRAEQLLADYQAELRAANGEAALDASGSAQRLLDAAITDISFLAAAQLIAARLAQPGGAASVYRYQFEGYG
;
A
#
# COMPACT_ATOMS: atom_id res chain seq x y z
N PRO A 1 -4.62 -8.18 17.84
CA PRO A 1 -3.25 -8.09 18.42
C PRO A 1 -2.33 -7.48 17.35
N ALA A 2 -1.60 -6.42 17.66
CA ALA A 2 -0.61 -5.84 16.76
C ALA A 2 0.78 -6.29 17.22
N ALA A 3 1.71 -6.51 16.29
CA ALA A 3 3.12 -6.67 16.64
C ALA A 3 3.60 -5.35 17.26
N VAL A 4 4.17 -5.43 18.46
CA VAL A 4 4.69 -4.27 19.20
C VAL A 4 6.15 -4.52 19.56
N LEU A 5 6.89 -3.44 19.79
CA LEU A 5 8.23 -3.54 20.36
C LEU A 5 8.10 -3.98 21.82
N ASP A 6 8.45 -5.23 22.10
CA ASP A 6 8.37 -5.84 23.43
C ASP A 6 9.74 -5.86 24.14
N GLY A 7 10.83 -5.53 23.43
CA GLY A 7 12.18 -5.59 23.96
C GLY A 7 12.75 -7.01 24.12
N GLU A 8 11.99 -8.03 23.73
CA GLU A 8 12.39 -9.44 23.79
C GLU A 8 12.45 -10.05 22.40
N PHE A 9 11.30 -10.11 21.70
CA PHE A 9 11.21 -10.62 20.33
C PHE A 9 11.41 -9.51 19.29
N LEU A 10 10.82 -8.33 19.52
CA LEU A 10 10.99 -7.13 18.71
C LEU A 10 11.66 -6.03 19.54
N VAL A 11 12.98 -5.94 19.44
CA VAL A 11 13.81 -5.02 20.22
C VAL A 11 13.90 -3.63 19.58
N GLU A 12 13.70 -3.53 18.28
CA GLU A 12 13.70 -2.27 17.51
C GLU A 12 12.68 -2.32 16.36
N GLN A 13 12.51 -1.19 15.66
CA GLN A 13 11.60 -1.13 14.51
C GLN A 13 12.01 -2.15 13.43
N PRO A 14 11.08 -2.97 12.90
CA PRO A 14 11.44 -4.06 12.00
C PRO A 14 12.24 -3.62 10.76
N LEU A 15 11.88 -2.49 10.15
CA LEU A 15 12.60 -1.98 8.97
C LEU A 15 14.04 -1.58 9.29
N ASP A 16 14.30 -1.08 10.51
CA ASP A 16 15.64 -0.72 10.95
C ASP A 16 16.47 -1.97 11.24
N ALA A 17 15.89 -2.97 11.93
CA ALA A 17 16.52 -4.26 12.18
C ALA A 17 17.00 -4.94 10.88
N LEU A 18 16.18 -4.88 9.82
CA LEU A 18 16.55 -5.41 8.50
C LEU A 18 17.75 -4.68 7.90
N ALA A 19 17.84 -3.35 8.04
CA ALA A 19 19.00 -2.59 7.59
C ALA A 19 20.25 -2.86 8.46
N HIS A 20 20.07 -3.19 9.74
CA HIS A 20 21.14 -3.59 10.65
C HIS A 20 21.58 -5.05 10.50
N GLY A 21 21.03 -5.78 9.53
CA GLY A 21 21.48 -7.13 9.18
C GLY A 21 20.86 -8.25 10.02
N ALA A 22 19.69 -8.02 10.62
CA ALA A 22 18.91 -9.08 11.27
C ALA A 22 18.66 -10.29 10.34
N ALA A 23 18.66 -10.07 9.03
CA ALA A 23 18.52 -11.09 8.00
C ALA A 23 19.79 -11.30 7.14
N GLY A 24 20.96 -10.82 7.58
CA GLY A 24 22.18 -10.73 6.76
C GLY A 24 22.67 -12.07 6.19
N HIS A 25 22.32 -13.17 6.85
CA HIS A 25 22.66 -14.54 6.45
C HIS A 25 21.65 -15.19 5.50
N LEU A 26 20.54 -14.53 5.20
CA LEU A 26 19.42 -15.09 4.44
C LEU A 26 19.43 -14.64 2.97
N ARG A 27 18.90 -15.50 2.11
CA ARG A 27 18.51 -15.16 0.74
C ARG A 27 16.99 -15.02 0.71
N ILE A 28 16.49 -13.87 0.28
CA ILE A 28 15.09 -13.51 0.44
C ILE A 28 14.44 -13.29 -0.93
N ILE A 29 13.22 -13.80 -1.08
CA ILE A 29 12.31 -13.45 -2.16
C ILE A 29 11.15 -12.68 -1.53
N ILE A 30 10.85 -11.50 -2.07
CA ILE A 30 9.75 -10.65 -1.63
C ILE A 30 8.96 -10.15 -2.83
N GLY A 31 7.65 -10.02 -2.67
CA GLY A 31 6.80 -9.51 -3.72
C GLY A 31 5.36 -9.41 -3.24
N GLY A 32 4.50 -9.01 -4.16
CA GLY A 32 3.06 -8.93 -3.98
C GLY A 32 2.37 -9.06 -5.33
N ASN A 33 1.05 -9.21 -5.29
CA ASN A 33 0.22 -9.14 -6.48
C ASN A 33 -0.02 -7.66 -6.82
N ARG A 34 -0.13 -7.35 -8.10
CA ARG A 34 -0.43 -6.00 -8.57
C ARG A 34 -1.65 -5.38 -7.90
N ASP A 35 -2.67 -6.20 -7.67
CA ASP A 35 -3.99 -5.79 -7.21
C ASP A 35 -4.36 -6.51 -5.90
N GLU A 36 -3.46 -6.48 -4.91
CA GLU A 36 -3.54 -7.24 -3.64
C GLU A 36 -4.85 -7.05 -2.88
N CYS A 37 -5.43 -5.84 -2.95
CA CYS A 37 -6.70 -5.49 -2.30
C CYS A 37 -7.85 -5.24 -3.27
N SER A 38 -7.75 -5.73 -4.51
CA SER A 38 -8.81 -5.50 -5.49
C SER A 38 -10.12 -6.18 -5.12
N PHE A 39 -11.20 -5.43 -5.30
CA PHE A 39 -12.54 -5.98 -5.18
C PHE A 39 -12.95 -6.68 -6.48
N SER A 40 -13.56 -7.86 -6.35
CA SER A 40 -14.19 -8.59 -7.43
C SER A 40 -15.48 -9.25 -6.95
N GLU A 41 -16.47 -9.37 -7.83
CA GLU A 41 -17.71 -10.12 -7.56
C GLU A 41 -17.48 -11.64 -7.56
N LEU A 42 -16.26 -12.09 -7.90
CA LEU A 42 -15.90 -13.51 -7.84
C LEU A 42 -15.77 -13.99 -6.38
N PRO A 43 -16.18 -15.24 -6.08
CA PRO A 43 -15.96 -15.83 -4.76
C PRO A 43 -14.48 -15.79 -4.36
N GLY A 44 -14.20 -15.33 -3.14
CA GLY A 44 -12.83 -15.26 -2.61
C GLY A 44 -12.11 -13.93 -2.83
N SER A 45 -12.77 -12.89 -3.36
CA SER A 45 -12.24 -11.53 -3.25
C SER A 45 -12.32 -11.02 -1.80
N TYR A 46 -11.24 -10.40 -1.34
CA TYR A 46 -11.13 -9.79 -0.02
C TYR A 46 -11.02 -8.26 -0.08
N GLY A 47 -11.12 -7.67 -1.28
CA GLY A 47 -11.08 -6.22 -1.48
C GLY A 47 -12.32 -5.50 -0.95
N ALA A 48 -12.18 -4.22 -0.60
CA ALA A 48 -13.28 -3.45 -0.05
C ALA A 48 -14.17 -2.85 -1.17
N LYS A 49 -15.45 -3.25 -1.20
CA LYS A 49 -16.43 -2.70 -2.14
C LYS A 49 -16.87 -1.29 -1.72
N LEU A 50 -16.91 -0.36 -2.68
CA LEU A 50 -17.59 0.92 -2.53
C LEU A 50 -19.09 0.74 -2.29
N GLN A 51 -19.66 1.60 -1.46
CA GLN A 51 -21.07 1.57 -1.05
C GLN A 51 -21.93 2.61 -1.78
N GLY A 52 -21.46 3.10 -2.93
CA GLY A 52 -22.17 4.05 -3.79
C GLY A 52 -21.84 5.52 -3.54
N GLY A 53 -20.90 5.85 -2.65
CA GLY A 53 -20.47 7.24 -2.43
C GLY A 53 -19.45 7.76 -3.45
N GLY A 54 -19.06 6.93 -4.42
CA GLY A 54 -18.16 7.30 -5.52
C GLY A 54 -16.80 7.83 -5.02
N ILE A 55 -16.26 8.83 -5.72
CA ILE A 55 -14.96 9.43 -5.38
C ILE A 55 -14.93 10.02 -3.96
N ASN A 56 -16.03 10.59 -3.48
CA ASN A 56 -16.09 11.15 -2.14
C ASN A 56 -15.89 10.08 -1.06
N GLU A 57 -16.40 8.88 -1.30
CA GLU A 57 -16.18 7.73 -0.42
C GLU A 57 -14.71 7.29 -0.43
N VAL A 58 -14.07 7.29 -1.61
CA VAL A 58 -12.63 7.00 -1.74
C VAL A 58 -11.80 7.97 -0.91
N VAL A 59 -12.05 9.29 -1.07
CA VAL A 59 -11.37 10.33 -0.29
C VAL A 59 -11.59 10.15 1.21
N ALA A 60 -12.83 9.86 1.63
CA ALA A 60 -13.15 9.65 3.04
C ALA A 60 -12.42 8.44 3.64
N ARG A 61 -12.35 7.33 2.91
CA ARG A 61 -11.61 6.12 3.31
C ARG A 61 -10.11 6.38 3.40
N LEU A 62 -9.53 7.05 2.41
CA LEU A 62 -8.11 7.43 2.46
C LEU A 62 -7.81 8.38 3.62
N ALA A 63 -8.67 9.37 3.86
CA ALA A 63 -8.51 10.26 5.01
C ALA A 63 -8.57 9.50 6.35
N TRP A 64 -9.38 8.45 6.44
CA TRP A 64 -9.45 7.56 7.60
C TRP A 64 -8.14 6.79 7.82
N GLU A 65 -7.56 6.22 6.77
CA GLU A 65 -6.25 5.55 6.85
C GLU A 65 -5.15 6.52 7.28
N LEU A 66 -5.13 7.73 6.70
CA LEU A 66 -4.18 8.78 7.08
C LEU A 66 -4.34 9.19 8.54
N ALA A 67 -5.55 9.23 9.08
CA ALA A 67 -5.80 9.56 10.50
C ALA A 67 -5.16 8.54 11.46
N GLY A 68 -4.97 7.30 11.02
CA GLY A 68 -4.29 6.25 11.79
C GLY A 68 -2.77 6.45 11.90
N MET A 69 -2.17 7.22 10.98
CA MET A 69 -0.71 7.35 10.89
C MET A 69 -0.12 8.15 12.06
N PRO A 70 1.00 7.73 12.67
CA PRO A 70 1.55 8.37 13.87
C PRO A 70 1.77 9.89 13.76
N LEU A 71 2.25 10.38 12.62
CA LEU A 71 2.53 11.80 12.40
C LEU A 71 1.28 12.63 12.03
N LEU A 72 0.14 11.98 11.77
CA LEU A 72 -1.11 12.60 11.33
C LEU A 72 -2.26 12.39 12.32
N ARG A 73 -2.06 11.65 13.41
CA ARG A 73 -3.09 11.30 14.38
C ARG A 73 -3.81 12.51 15.00
N SER A 74 -3.11 13.63 15.15
CA SER A 74 -3.66 14.89 15.68
C SER A 74 -3.96 15.92 14.59
N ALA A 75 -3.87 15.55 13.31
CA ALA A 75 -4.15 16.47 12.21
C ALA A 75 -5.64 16.83 12.16
N PRO A 76 -5.98 18.09 11.81
CA PRO A 76 -7.38 18.47 11.66
C PRO A 76 -8.02 17.75 10.46
N PRO A 77 -9.32 17.44 10.49
CA PRO A 77 -10.00 16.70 9.42
C PRO A 77 -9.84 17.31 8.02
N GLY A 78 -9.82 18.64 7.93
CA GLY A 78 -9.61 19.33 6.65
C GLY A 78 -8.23 19.08 6.03
N LEU A 79 -7.18 18.94 6.86
CA LEU A 79 -5.84 18.61 6.38
C LEU A 79 -5.78 17.17 5.88
N LEU A 80 -6.35 16.23 6.62
CA LEU A 80 -6.41 14.82 6.22
C LEU A 80 -7.16 14.64 4.90
N LYS A 81 -8.31 15.32 4.77
CA LYS A 81 -9.08 15.32 3.53
C LYS A 81 -8.26 15.88 2.36
N GLY A 82 -7.63 17.04 2.52
CA GLY A 82 -6.81 17.63 1.46
C GLY A 82 -5.62 16.76 1.05
N ARG A 83 -5.01 16.03 2.00
CA ARG A 83 -3.95 15.05 1.70
C ARG A 83 -4.49 13.84 0.95
N ALA A 84 -5.66 13.33 1.34
CA ALA A 84 -6.32 12.24 0.65
C ALA A 84 -6.73 12.62 -0.78
N GLU A 85 -7.22 13.84 -0.99
CA GLU A 85 -7.53 14.39 -2.32
C GLU A 85 -6.29 14.49 -3.20
N GLN A 86 -5.17 14.99 -2.65
CA GLN A 86 -3.90 15.05 -3.38
C GLN A 86 -3.40 13.67 -3.78
N LEU A 87 -3.38 12.71 -2.84
CA LEU A 87 -2.94 11.35 -3.11
C LEU A 87 -3.81 10.69 -4.19
N LEU A 88 -5.13 10.88 -4.11
CA LEU A 88 -6.05 10.34 -5.11
C LEU A 88 -5.84 10.98 -6.50
N ALA A 89 -5.51 12.28 -6.54
CA ALA A 89 -5.17 12.96 -7.80
C ALA A 89 -3.90 12.39 -8.43
N ASP A 90 -2.90 12.04 -7.62
CA ASP A 90 -1.67 11.39 -8.09
C ASP A 90 -1.98 10.02 -8.72
N TYR A 91 -2.79 9.19 -8.05
CA TYR A 91 -3.28 7.92 -8.61
C TYR A 91 -4.08 8.08 -9.90
N GLN A 92 -4.93 9.10 -9.98
CA GLN A 92 -5.68 9.41 -11.20
C GLN A 92 -4.75 9.78 -12.35
N ALA A 93 -3.70 10.57 -12.09
CA ALA A 93 -2.71 10.93 -13.09
C ALA A 93 -1.95 9.70 -13.61
N GLU A 94 -1.54 8.79 -12.71
CA GLU A 94 -0.90 7.53 -13.09
C GLU A 94 -1.83 6.63 -13.91
N LEU A 95 -3.10 6.52 -13.51
CA LEU A 95 -4.07 5.71 -14.23
C LEU A 95 -4.32 6.24 -15.65
N ARG A 96 -4.40 7.57 -15.82
CA ARG A 96 -4.46 8.24 -17.14
C ARG A 96 -3.20 7.95 -17.95
N ALA A 97 -2.03 8.07 -17.36
CA ALA A 97 -0.76 7.85 -18.06
C ALA A 97 -0.66 6.41 -18.57
N ALA A 98 -1.14 5.44 -17.79
CA ALA A 98 -1.09 4.02 -18.14
C ALA A 98 -2.18 3.59 -19.14
N ASN A 99 -3.38 4.18 -19.10
CA ASN A 99 -4.55 3.65 -19.81
C ASN A 99 -5.30 4.68 -20.70
N GLY A 100 -4.84 5.94 -20.75
CA GLY A 100 -5.51 7.04 -21.43
C GLY A 100 -6.69 7.64 -20.66
N GLU A 101 -7.25 8.74 -21.16
CA GLU A 101 -8.35 9.50 -20.51
C GLU A 101 -9.63 8.65 -20.31
N ALA A 102 -9.93 7.74 -21.24
CA ALA A 102 -11.13 6.89 -21.18
C ALA A 102 -11.16 5.97 -19.95
N ALA A 103 -10.03 5.74 -19.28
CA ALA A 103 -9.95 4.90 -18.09
C ALA A 103 -10.60 5.53 -16.85
N LEU A 104 -10.77 6.85 -16.82
CA LEU A 104 -11.43 7.56 -15.72
C LEU A 104 -12.94 7.72 -15.89
N ASP A 105 -13.41 7.72 -17.13
CA ASP A 105 -14.83 7.87 -17.48
C ASP A 105 -15.60 6.54 -17.41
N ALA A 106 -14.89 5.42 -17.26
CA ALA A 106 -15.50 4.10 -17.14
C ALA A 106 -16.24 3.92 -15.80
N SER A 107 -17.41 3.28 -15.85
CA SER A 107 -18.09 2.79 -14.65
C SER A 107 -17.13 1.89 -13.85
N GLY A 108 -16.81 2.30 -12.62
CA GLY A 108 -15.85 1.60 -11.76
C GLY A 108 -14.49 2.29 -11.60
N SER A 109 -14.28 3.47 -12.19
CA SER A 109 -13.03 4.24 -11.99
C SER A 109 -12.76 4.55 -10.51
N ALA A 110 -13.79 4.89 -9.73
CA ALA A 110 -13.65 5.09 -8.29
C ALA A 110 -13.24 3.81 -7.54
N GLN A 111 -13.76 2.63 -7.92
CA GLN A 111 -13.37 1.37 -7.30
C GLN A 111 -11.93 1.03 -7.64
N ARG A 112 -11.52 1.20 -8.90
CA ARG A 112 -10.12 0.98 -9.32
C ARG A 112 -9.14 1.87 -8.58
N LEU A 113 -9.49 3.14 -8.37
CA LEU A 113 -8.66 4.06 -7.60
C LEU A 113 -8.57 3.66 -6.13
N LEU A 114 -9.67 3.20 -5.53
CA LEU A 114 -9.67 2.67 -4.17
C LEU A 114 -8.77 1.44 -4.06
N ASP A 115 -8.94 0.49 -4.98
CA ASP A 115 -8.19 -0.77 -5.01
C ASP A 115 -6.69 -0.51 -5.14
N ALA A 116 -6.28 0.38 -6.06
CA ALA A 116 -4.89 0.78 -6.24
C ALA A 116 -4.32 1.43 -4.97
N ALA A 117 -4.99 2.44 -4.43
CA ALA A 117 -4.50 3.18 -3.29
C ALA A 117 -4.40 2.30 -2.02
N ILE A 118 -5.39 1.45 -1.76
CA ILE A 118 -5.35 0.54 -0.60
C ILE A 118 -4.29 -0.56 -0.78
N THR A 119 -4.14 -1.09 -2.00
CA THR A 119 -3.10 -2.08 -2.32
C THR A 119 -1.70 -1.53 -2.02
N ASP A 120 -1.42 -0.29 -2.44
CA ASP A 120 -0.12 0.33 -2.18
C ASP A 120 0.11 0.60 -0.71
N ILE A 121 -0.84 1.26 -0.04
CA ILE A 121 -0.71 1.65 1.37
C ILE A 121 -0.55 0.41 2.26
N SER A 122 -1.25 -0.68 1.94
CA SER A 122 -1.29 -1.87 2.79
C SER A 122 -0.20 -2.89 2.48
N PHE A 123 0.23 -2.99 1.21
CA PHE A 123 1.10 -4.09 0.76
C PHE A 123 2.31 -3.62 -0.05
N LEU A 124 2.10 -2.98 -1.21
CA LEU A 124 3.20 -2.79 -2.17
C LEU A 124 4.24 -1.79 -1.68
N ALA A 125 3.83 -0.70 -1.02
CA ALA A 125 4.78 0.25 -0.43
C ALA A 125 5.59 -0.41 0.69
N ALA A 126 4.96 -1.25 1.52
CA ALA A 126 5.65 -1.98 2.57
C ALA A 126 6.64 -3.00 2.01
N ALA A 127 6.24 -3.80 1.01
CA ALA A 127 7.13 -4.74 0.33
C ALA A 127 8.34 -4.03 -0.28
N GLN A 128 8.13 -2.84 -0.87
CA GLN A 128 9.20 -2.04 -1.43
C GLN A 128 10.17 -1.51 -0.36
N LEU A 129 9.65 -1.00 0.76
CA LEU A 129 10.47 -0.52 1.86
C LEU A 129 11.29 -1.65 2.49
N ILE A 130 10.69 -2.83 2.69
CA ILE A 130 11.38 -4.03 3.19
C ILE A 130 12.51 -4.42 2.24
N ALA A 131 12.22 -4.53 0.94
CA ALA A 131 13.24 -4.87 -0.06
C ALA A 131 14.40 -3.87 -0.05
N ALA A 132 14.11 -2.57 0.06
CA ALA A 132 15.13 -1.52 0.09
C ALA A 132 16.02 -1.57 1.34
N ARG A 133 15.48 -2.01 2.49
CA ARG A 133 16.25 -2.19 3.73
C ARG A 133 17.12 -3.45 3.67
N LEU A 134 16.56 -4.56 3.18
CA LEU A 134 17.30 -5.82 2.98
C LEU A 134 18.45 -5.68 1.98
N ALA A 135 18.31 -4.82 0.97
CA ALA A 135 19.32 -4.61 -0.05
C ALA A 135 20.51 -3.73 0.40
N GLN A 136 20.46 -3.15 1.61
CA GLN A 136 21.60 -2.40 2.16
C GLN A 136 22.79 -3.33 2.44
N PRO A 137 24.03 -2.80 2.46
CA PRO A 137 25.20 -3.58 2.86
C PRO A 137 24.99 -4.25 4.22
N GLY A 138 25.08 -5.58 4.26
CA GLY A 138 24.85 -6.36 5.49
C GLY A 138 23.39 -6.70 5.79
N GLY A 139 22.42 -6.18 5.04
CA GLY A 139 20.98 -6.41 5.27
C GLY A 139 20.54 -7.85 5.00
N ALA A 140 20.82 -8.37 3.80
CA ALA A 140 20.61 -9.75 3.39
C ALA A 140 21.73 -10.24 2.45
N ALA A 141 21.91 -11.56 2.35
CA ALA A 141 22.89 -12.16 1.44
C ALA A 141 22.49 -11.98 -0.03
N SER A 142 21.18 -12.07 -0.32
CA SER A 142 20.59 -11.67 -1.60
C SER A 142 19.10 -11.35 -1.45
N VAL A 143 18.60 -10.46 -2.31
CA VAL A 143 17.20 -10.05 -2.34
C VAL A 143 16.68 -10.13 -3.77
N TYR A 144 15.61 -10.90 -3.97
CA TYR A 144 14.89 -10.99 -5.24
C TYR A 144 13.50 -10.39 -5.04
N ARG A 145 13.14 -9.45 -5.92
CA ARG A 145 11.83 -8.80 -5.91
C ARG A 145 11.02 -9.26 -7.10
N TYR A 146 9.74 -9.57 -6.89
CA TYR A 146 8.79 -9.84 -7.97
C TYR A 146 7.48 -9.08 -7.77
N GLN A 147 6.74 -8.92 -8.85
CA GLN A 147 5.34 -8.51 -8.85
C GLN A 147 4.57 -9.55 -9.66
N PHE A 148 3.49 -10.08 -9.10
CA PHE A 148 2.62 -10.99 -9.82
C PHE A 148 1.50 -10.22 -10.53
N GLU A 149 1.44 -10.38 -11.85
CA GLU A 149 0.51 -9.69 -12.76
C GLU A 149 -0.67 -10.59 -13.20
N GLY A 150 -0.78 -11.81 -12.66
CA GLY A 150 -1.75 -12.81 -13.12
C GLY A 150 -1.14 -13.87 -14.05
N TYR A 151 -1.93 -14.90 -14.35
CA TYR A 151 -1.66 -15.83 -15.44
C TYR A 151 -2.30 -15.23 -16.69
N GLY A 152 -1.47 -14.78 -17.64
CA GLY A 152 -1.93 -14.16 -18.90
C GLY A 152 -2.79 -15.06 -19.77
#